data_AF-A0A8T6HH80-F1
#
_entry.id   AF-A0A8T6HH80-F1
#
_cell.length_a   1.000
_cell.length_b   1.000
_cell.length_c   1.000
_cell.angle_alpha   90.00
_cell.angle_beta   90.00
_cell.angle_gamma   90.00
#
_symmetry.space_group_name_H-M   'P 1'
#
loop_
_entity.id
_entity.type
_entity.pdbx_description
1 polymer ?
#
loop_
_entity_poly.entity_id
_entity_poly.type
_entity_poly.pdbx_seq_one_letter_code
_entity_poly.pdbx_strand_id
1 'polypeptide(L)'
;MESMESVQAILRQRGDVNLSGLLEGAHVEFEGTGQFGSLRYSDLTTAEIYAPFADYEALRSLPPAECDRILEAMLELWPPREHGMELNEVVFRVDRGSLDSWAGTVAFEGPTGWALVDRQMQGVRRKLASAATEEDFQAVGLVCRETLISVAQAVFDPELHTASDVRRISETDTKGMLDAYLSVALRGRSSEAARKYAKAAVDLANGLQHRRSAMFRDAAMCAEATASVVGFIAAAAGRRSPASKEGGSKTRAGSSANG
;
A
#
# COMPACT_ATOMS: atom_id res chain seq x y z
N MET A 1 -7.60 -21.28 21.37
CA MET A 1 -6.20 -20.88 21.16
C MET A 1 -6.10 -19.47 21.69
N GLU A 2 -5.47 -19.28 22.84
CA GLU A 2 -5.36 -17.97 23.46
C GLU A 2 -4.60 -17.04 22.50
N SER A 3 -5.22 -15.92 22.15
CA SER A 3 -4.74 -15.00 21.12
C SER A 3 -4.08 -13.78 21.74
N MET A 4 -3.37 -12.99 20.94
CA MET A 4 -2.84 -11.68 21.34
C MET A 4 -3.93 -10.77 21.93
N GLU A 5 -5.19 -10.94 21.53
CA GLU A 5 -6.33 -10.20 22.08
C GLU A 5 -6.52 -10.44 23.58
N SER A 6 -6.21 -11.64 24.09
CA SER A 6 -6.26 -11.95 25.52
C SER A 6 -5.17 -11.19 26.29
N VAL A 7 -3.97 -11.07 25.73
CA VAL A 7 -2.88 -10.28 26.32
C VAL A 7 -3.29 -8.80 26.39
N GLN A 8 -3.85 -8.27 25.30
CA GLN A 8 -4.37 -6.91 25.27
C GLN A 8 -5.47 -6.69 26.32
N ALA A 9 -6.38 -7.65 26.50
CA ALA A 9 -7.43 -7.55 27.50
C ALA A 9 -6.87 -7.47 28.92
N ILE A 10 -5.85 -8.27 29.25
CA ILE A 10 -5.15 -8.24 30.54
C ILE A 10 -4.47 -6.88 30.75
N LEU A 11 -3.76 -6.36 29.75
CA LEU A 11 -3.10 -5.05 29.82
C LEU A 11 -4.13 -3.92 30.04
N ARG A 12 -5.27 -3.95 29.35
CA ARG A 12 -6.36 -2.97 29.56
C ARG A 12 -6.91 -3.04 30.99
N GLN A 13 -7.09 -4.24 31.54
CA GLN A 13 -7.56 -4.42 32.92
C GLN A 13 -6.58 -3.85 33.95
N ARG A 14 -5.28 -3.93 33.69
CA ARG A 14 -4.21 -3.34 34.51
C ARG A 14 -4.07 -1.82 34.36
N GLY A 15 -4.78 -1.22 33.40
CA GLY A 15 -4.69 0.21 33.09
C GLY A 15 -3.61 0.57 32.04
N ASP A 16 -2.93 -0.43 31.47
CA ASP A 16 -1.89 -0.26 30.43
C ASP A 16 -2.52 -0.10 29.03
N VAL A 17 -3.40 0.88 28.86
CA VAL A 17 -4.16 1.11 27.62
C VAL A 17 -3.22 1.40 26.44
N ASN A 18 -2.13 2.13 26.67
CA ASN A 18 -1.16 2.46 25.62
C ASN A 18 -0.42 1.20 25.12
N LEU A 19 0.05 0.33 26.02
CA LEU A 19 0.70 -0.92 25.64
C LEU A 19 -0.27 -1.86 24.91
N SER A 20 -1.51 -1.93 25.38
CA SER A 20 -2.54 -2.67 24.66
C SER A 20 -2.78 -2.14 23.25
N GLY A 21 -2.74 -0.83 23.04
CA GLY A 21 -2.91 -0.21 21.72
C GLY A 21 -1.75 -0.54 20.78
N LEU A 22 -0.52 -0.52 21.28
CA LEU A 22 0.67 -0.88 20.49
C LEU A 22 0.68 -2.34 20.03
N LEU A 23 -0.04 -3.23 20.73
CA LEU A 23 -0.17 -4.64 20.36
C LEU A 23 -1.39 -4.92 19.47
N GLU A 24 -2.12 -3.89 19.03
CA GLU A 24 -3.26 -4.04 18.13
C GLU A 24 -2.80 -4.60 16.76
N GLY A 25 -3.50 -5.62 16.27
CA GLY A 25 -3.12 -6.31 15.02
C GLY A 25 -1.85 -7.16 15.11
N ALA A 26 -1.17 -7.21 16.27
CA ALA A 26 -0.02 -8.08 16.46
C ALA A 26 -0.43 -9.55 16.66
N HIS A 27 0.48 -10.46 16.33
CA HIS A 27 0.37 -11.89 16.67
C HIS A 27 1.64 -12.37 17.38
N VAL A 28 1.53 -13.52 18.05
CA VAL A 28 2.65 -14.12 18.80
C VAL A 28 2.95 -15.51 18.27
N GLU A 29 4.25 -15.80 18.14
CA GLU A 29 4.78 -17.14 18.00
C GLU A 29 5.72 -17.46 19.16
N PHE A 30 5.88 -18.75 19.46
CA PHE A 30 6.72 -19.22 20.56
C PHE A 30 7.90 -20.00 20.00
N GLU A 31 9.11 -19.54 20.27
CA GLU A 31 10.34 -20.19 19.86
C GLU A 31 11.03 -20.82 21.08
N GLY A 32 11.08 -22.15 21.09
CA GLY A 32 11.82 -22.91 22.11
C GLY A 32 13.32 -22.78 21.89
N THR A 33 14.05 -22.44 22.95
CA THR A 33 15.52 -22.25 22.87
C THR A 33 16.29 -23.56 22.94
N GLY A 34 15.64 -24.66 23.33
CA GLY A 34 16.28 -25.94 23.62
C GLY A 34 17.11 -25.95 24.90
N GLN A 35 17.00 -24.90 25.71
CA GLN A 35 17.63 -24.78 27.02
C GLN A 35 16.62 -25.08 28.12
N PHE A 36 17.05 -25.84 29.13
CA PHE A 36 16.18 -26.13 30.26
C PHE A 36 15.91 -24.89 31.12
N GLY A 37 14.64 -24.67 31.45
CA GLY A 37 14.20 -23.62 32.37
C GLY A 37 14.35 -23.99 33.84
N SER A 38 13.77 -23.17 34.71
CA SER A 38 13.83 -23.34 36.17
C SER A 38 12.95 -24.50 36.67
N LEU A 39 11.90 -24.85 35.91
CA LEU A 39 11.05 -26.00 36.24
C LEU A 39 11.54 -27.29 35.58
N ARG A 40 11.17 -28.42 36.18
CA ARG A 40 11.58 -29.75 35.71
C ARG A 40 11.20 -29.97 34.23
N TYR A 41 12.23 -30.17 33.40
CA TYR A 41 12.09 -30.37 31.95
C TYR A 41 11.29 -29.26 31.24
N SER A 42 11.26 -28.06 31.78
CA SER A 42 10.73 -26.89 31.07
C SER A 42 11.71 -26.47 29.98
N ASP A 43 11.20 -25.95 28.87
CA ASP A 43 12.00 -25.35 27.79
C ASP A 43 11.87 -23.83 27.88
N LEU A 44 13.02 -23.16 28.04
CA LEU A 44 13.08 -21.71 27.96
C LEU A 44 12.59 -21.28 26.58
N THR A 45 11.57 -20.43 26.57
CA THR A 45 10.83 -20.06 25.37
C THR A 45 10.82 -18.56 25.22
N THR A 46 11.16 -18.08 24.01
CA THR A 46 11.03 -16.67 23.66
C THR A 46 9.67 -16.45 23.00
N ALA A 47 8.95 -15.42 23.46
CA ALA A 47 7.74 -14.94 22.81
C ALA A 47 8.13 -13.96 21.71
N GLU A 48 7.97 -14.38 20.45
CA GLU A 48 8.17 -13.49 19.30
C GLU A 48 6.84 -12.81 18.94
N ILE A 49 6.75 -11.50 19.19
CA ILE A 49 5.59 -10.69 18.86
C ILE A 49 5.81 -10.02 17.51
N TYR A 50 5.02 -10.43 16.52
CA TYR A 50 5.00 -9.88 15.18
C TYR A 50 3.99 -8.74 15.12
N ALA A 51 4.50 -7.52 15.07
CA ALA A 51 3.70 -6.30 15.09
C ALA A 51 3.58 -5.64 13.71
N PRO A 52 2.48 -4.91 13.43
CA PRO A 52 2.38 -4.08 12.25
C PRO A 52 3.56 -3.11 12.12
N PHE A 53 3.97 -2.81 10.88
CA PHE A 53 5.11 -1.91 10.63
C PHE A 53 4.96 -0.53 11.31
N ALA A 54 3.73 0.00 11.36
CA ALA A 54 3.44 1.31 11.96
C ALA A 54 3.79 1.38 13.46
N ASP A 55 3.63 0.26 14.18
CA ASP A 55 3.78 0.20 15.63
C ASP A 55 5.10 -0.45 16.06
N TYR A 56 5.79 -1.13 15.14
CA TYR A 56 7.05 -1.83 15.40
C TYR A 56 8.15 -0.92 15.99
N GLU A 57 8.32 0.30 15.48
CA GLU A 57 9.38 1.18 15.99
C GLU A 57 9.12 1.63 17.44
N ALA A 58 7.85 1.87 17.78
CA ALA A 58 7.44 2.19 19.13
C ALA A 58 7.65 0.99 20.07
N LEU A 59 7.20 -0.21 19.67
CA LEU A 59 7.40 -1.45 20.43
C LEU A 59 8.89 -1.78 20.66
N ARG A 60 9.72 -1.67 19.62
CA ARG A 60 11.17 -1.92 19.70
C ARG A 60 11.88 -0.93 20.63
N SER A 61 11.31 0.25 20.83
CA SER A 61 11.88 1.33 21.65
C SER A 61 11.30 1.39 23.07
N LEU A 62 10.47 0.40 23.45
CA LEU A 62 9.90 0.34 24.79
C LEU A 62 10.99 0.23 25.86
N PRO A 63 10.82 0.90 27.01
CA PRO A 63 11.71 0.70 28.15
C PRO A 63 11.55 -0.73 28.70
N PRO A 64 12.60 -1.30 29.33
CA PRO A 64 12.54 -2.66 29.89
C PRO A 64 11.34 -2.91 30.81
N ALA A 65 11.00 -1.92 31.65
CA ALA A 65 9.85 -2.01 32.55
C ALA A 65 8.49 -2.13 31.83
N GLU A 66 8.39 -1.73 30.56
CA GLU A 66 7.19 -1.90 29.74
C GLU A 66 7.17 -3.27 29.06
N CYS A 67 8.33 -3.75 28.60
CA CYS A 67 8.49 -5.13 28.12
C CYS A 67 8.14 -6.14 29.23
N ASP A 68 8.58 -5.87 30.46
CA ASP A 68 8.27 -6.71 31.63
C ASP A 68 6.76 -6.78 31.88
N ARG A 69 6.02 -5.66 31.74
CA ARG A 69 4.55 -5.67 31.87
C ARG A 69 3.86 -6.51 30.81
N ILE A 70 4.39 -6.52 29.58
CA ILE A 70 3.88 -7.38 28.50
C ILE A 70 4.18 -8.85 28.83
N LEU A 71 5.41 -9.16 29.24
CA LEU A 71 5.80 -10.52 29.63
C LEU A 71 4.97 -11.04 30.80
N GLU A 72 4.72 -10.23 31.83
CA GLU A 72 3.86 -10.59 32.96
C GLU A 72 2.42 -10.90 32.53
N ALA A 73 1.86 -10.09 31.63
CA ALA A 73 0.53 -10.37 31.07
C ALA A 73 0.51 -11.68 30.28
N MET A 74 1.59 -12.00 29.57
CA MET A 74 1.73 -13.27 28.85
C MET A 74 1.90 -14.46 29.82
N LEU A 75 2.66 -14.30 30.90
CA LEU A 75 2.87 -15.35 31.91
C LEU A 75 1.57 -15.72 32.65
N GLU A 76 0.58 -14.83 32.70
CA GLU A 76 -0.74 -15.18 33.24
C GLU A 76 -1.54 -16.12 32.34
N LEU A 77 -1.38 -15.99 31.02
CA LEU A 77 -2.01 -16.89 30.05
C LEU A 77 -1.20 -18.18 29.89
N TRP A 78 0.13 -18.04 29.84
CA TRP A 78 1.09 -19.12 29.67
C TRP A 78 2.02 -19.23 30.87
N PRO A 79 1.52 -19.66 32.04
CA PRO A 79 2.35 -19.83 33.22
C PRO A 79 3.36 -20.97 33.03
N PRO A 80 4.54 -20.88 33.65
CA PRO A 80 5.56 -21.91 33.53
C PRO A 80 5.07 -23.22 34.12
N ARG A 81 5.37 -24.34 33.45
CA ARG A 81 4.96 -25.70 33.88
C ARG A 81 6.10 -26.68 33.69
N GLU A 82 6.11 -27.74 34.51
CA GLU A 82 6.98 -28.89 34.25
C GLU A 82 6.66 -29.50 32.87
N HIS A 83 7.69 -29.90 32.13
CA HIS A 83 7.57 -30.44 30.77
C HIS A 83 6.84 -29.50 29.78
N GLY A 84 6.87 -28.19 30.04
CA GLY A 84 6.20 -27.17 29.23
C GLY A 84 7.09 -25.98 28.89
N MET A 85 6.49 -24.97 28.28
CA MET A 85 7.17 -23.71 27.96
C MET A 85 7.38 -22.89 29.24
N GLU A 86 8.55 -22.27 29.35
CA GLU A 86 8.88 -21.26 30.35
C GLU A 86 9.25 -19.96 29.62
N LEU A 87 8.29 -19.04 29.51
CA LEU A 87 8.50 -17.75 28.85
C LEU A 87 9.50 -16.93 29.65
N ASN A 88 10.56 -16.46 29.00
CA ASN A 88 11.64 -15.70 29.65
C ASN A 88 11.84 -14.30 29.06
N GLU A 89 11.44 -14.09 27.81
CA GLU A 89 11.73 -12.88 27.06
C GLU A 89 10.64 -12.65 26.02
N VAL A 90 10.37 -11.37 25.75
CA VAL A 90 9.54 -10.91 24.65
C VAL A 90 10.43 -10.21 23.63
N VAL A 91 10.34 -10.62 22.38
CA VAL A 91 11.08 -10.01 21.28
C VAL A 91 10.09 -9.52 20.23
N PHE A 92 10.26 -8.28 19.79
CA PHE A 92 9.43 -7.71 18.74
C PHE A 92 10.03 -7.96 17.36
N ARG A 93 9.17 -8.39 16.44
CA ARG A 93 9.46 -8.60 15.02
C ARG A 93 8.49 -7.76 14.19
N VAL A 94 8.92 -7.36 13.00
CA VAL A 94 8.00 -6.77 12.02
C VAL A 94 7.17 -7.90 11.42
N ASP A 95 5.85 -7.78 11.50
CA ASP A 95 4.95 -8.64 10.73
C ASP A 95 5.16 -8.37 9.24
N ARG A 96 5.76 -9.34 8.55
CA ARG A 96 5.98 -9.28 7.10
C ARG A 96 4.69 -9.42 6.30
N GLY A 97 3.60 -9.90 6.89
CA GLY A 97 2.26 -9.84 6.31
C GLY A 97 1.71 -8.40 6.32
N SER A 98 1.95 -7.63 7.39
CA SER A 98 1.70 -6.19 7.39
C SER A 98 2.55 -5.45 6.34
N LEU A 99 3.68 -6.04 5.91
CA LEU A 99 4.48 -5.46 4.85
C LEU A 99 3.73 -5.40 3.51
N ASP A 100 2.69 -6.21 3.28
CA ASP A 100 1.86 -6.08 2.06
C ASP A 100 1.01 -4.80 2.07
N SER A 101 0.71 -4.24 3.24
CA SER A 101 -0.02 -2.98 3.38
C SER A 101 0.85 -1.75 3.08
N TRP A 102 2.14 -1.76 3.44
CA TRP A 102 3.08 -0.67 3.09
C TRP A 102 3.92 -0.93 1.83
N ALA A 103 4.14 -2.17 1.38
CA ALA A 103 4.71 -2.46 0.06
C ALA A 103 3.70 -2.10 -1.04
N GLY A 104 2.44 -1.87 -0.66
CA GLY A 104 1.44 -1.14 -1.43
C GLY A 104 1.62 0.39 -1.47
N THR A 105 2.59 1.00 -0.77
CA THR A 105 2.74 2.48 -0.57
C THR A 105 3.31 3.22 -1.79
N VAL A 106 2.71 2.97 -2.96
CA VAL A 106 2.40 4.05 -3.91
C VAL A 106 0.90 4.06 -4.21
N ALA A 107 0.08 3.49 -3.32
CA ALA A 107 -1.37 3.44 -3.46
C ALA A 107 -2.02 4.61 -2.73
N PHE A 108 -2.43 5.62 -3.51
CA PHE A 108 -3.76 6.15 -3.28
C PHE A 108 -4.73 4.98 -3.57
N GLU A 109 -5.16 4.28 -2.53
CA GLU A 109 -5.96 3.03 -2.60
C GLU A 109 -7.40 3.20 -3.11
N GLY A 110 -7.79 4.40 -3.54
CA GLY A 110 -9.05 4.60 -4.23
C GLY A 110 -8.99 4.03 -5.66
N PRO A 111 -10.05 3.37 -6.16
CA PRO A 111 -10.18 3.12 -7.58
C PRO A 111 -9.98 4.44 -8.34
N THR A 112 -9.32 4.39 -9.49
CA THR A 112 -9.17 5.56 -10.36
C THR A 112 -10.53 6.09 -10.84
N GLY A 113 -11.60 5.31 -10.65
CA GLY A 113 -12.94 5.59 -11.17
C GLY A 113 -13.06 5.22 -12.65
N TRP A 114 -12.00 4.66 -13.25
CA TRP A 114 -12.03 4.03 -14.56
C TRP A 114 -12.01 2.51 -14.35
N ALA A 115 -13.19 1.90 -14.30
CA ALA A 115 -13.34 0.49 -13.95
C ALA A 115 -12.47 -0.47 -14.79
N LEU A 116 -12.25 -0.14 -16.08
CA LEU A 116 -11.35 -0.90 -16.95
C LEU A 116 -9.89 -0.83 -16.47
N VAL A 117 -9.40 0.38 -16.20
CA VAL A 117 -8.03 0.63 -15.70
C VAL A 117 -7.82 -0.04 -14.35
N ASP A 118 -8.79 0.07 -13.45
CA ASP A 118 -8.72 -0.54 -12.12
C ASP A 118 -8.62 -2.08 -12.22
N ARG A 119 -9.45 -2.69 -13.08
CA ARG A 119 -9.41 -4.13 -13.34
C ARG A 119 -8.07 -4.57 -13.95
N GLN A 120 -7.54 -3.80 -14.90
CA GLN A 120 -6.26 -4.10 -15.53
C GLN A 120 -5.09 -3.97 -14.55
N MET A 121 -5.09 -2.95 -13.69
CA MET A 121 -4.09 -2.77 -12.63
C MET A 121 -4.10 -3.92 -11.62
N GLN A 122 -5.28 -4.42 -11.23
CA GLN A 122 -5.37 -5.64 -10.42
C GLN A 122 -4.82 -6.86 -11.19
N GLY A 123 -5.05 -6.92 -12.50
CA GLY A 123 -4.46 -7.93 -13.39
C GLY A 123 -2.93 -7.88 -13.40
N VAL A 124 -2.32 -6.69 -13.50
CA VAL A 124 -0.87 -6.48 -13.42
C VAL A 124 -0.33 -7.02 -12.10
N ARG A 125 -0.93 -6.63 -10.97
CA ARG A 125 -0.52 -7.07 -9.63
C ARG A 125 -0.56 -8.59 -9.47
N ARG A 126 -1.69 -9.22 -9.85
CA ARG A 126 -1.85 -10.68 -9.76
C ARG A 126 -0.84 -11.41 -10.63
N LYS A 127 -0.63 -10.96 -11.87
CA LYS A 127 0.32 -11.61 -12.79
C LYS A 127 1.76 -11.47 -12.32
N LEU A 128 2.15 -10.29 -11.83
CA LEU A 128 3.50 -10.07 -11.32
C LEU A 128 3.78 -10.95 -10.08
N ALA A 129 2.81 -11.09 -9.18
CA ALA A 129 2.94 -11.90 -7.97
C ALA A 129 3.17 -13.40 -8.25
N SER A 130 2.63 -13.92 -9.36
CA SER A 130 2.77 -15.32 -9.75
C SER A 130 3.78 -15.57 -10.87
N ALA A 131 4.46 -14.54 -11.39
CA ALA A 131 5.32 -14.65 -12.55
C ALA A 131 6.65 -15.33 -12.21
N ALA A 132 7.00 -16.40 -12.93
CA ALA A 132 8.24 -17.15 -12.71
C ALA A 132 9.07 -17.34 -13.99
N THR A 133 8.47 -17.20 -15.18
CA THR A 133 9.15 -17.42 -16.46
C THR A 133 9.24 -16.15 -17.31
N GLU A 134 10.07 -16.20 -18.35
CA GLU A 134 10.21 -15.11 -19.34
C GLU A 134 8.86 -14.77 -19.99
N GLU A 135 8.06 -15.78 -20.34
CA GLU A 135 6.72 -15.62 -20.90
C GLU A 135 5.77 -14.94 -19.91
N ASP A 136 5.86 -15.26 -18.62
CA ASP A 136 5.09 -14.58 -17.58
C ASP A 136 5.47 -13.10 -17.47
N PHE A 137 6.78 -12.79 -17.50
CA PHE A 137 7.27 -11.41 -17.45
C PHE A 137 6.84 -10.61 -18.68
N GLN A 138 6.87 -11.20 -19.87
CA GLN A 138 6.31 -10.61 -21.09
C GLN A 138 4.79 -10.39 -20.97
N ALA A 139 4.07 -11.33 -20.37
CA ALA A 139 2.62 -11.21 -20.15
C ALA A 139 2.27 -10.07 -19.16
N VAL A 140 3.11 -9.83 -18.13
CA VAL A 140 2.97 -8.64 -17.27
C VAL A 140 3.13 -7.36 -18.09
N GLY A 141 4.16 -7.29 -18.95
CA GLY A 141 4.38 -6.16 -19.84
C GLY A 141 3.21 -5.91 -20.80
N LEU A 142 2.60 -6.97 -21.34
CA LEU A 142 1.43 -6.86 -22.21
C LEU A 142 0.25 -6.18 -21.48
N VAL A 143 -0.06 -6.61 -20.25
CA VAL A 143 -1.16 -6.00 -19.47
C VAL A 143 -0.83 -4.56 -19.08
N CYS A 144 0.45 -4.25 -18.78
CA CYS A 144 0.88 -2.87 -18.54
C CYS A 144 0.61 -1.97 -19.76
N ARG A 145 0.91 -2.46 -20.96
CA ARG A 145 0.64 -1.74 -22.22
C ARG A 145 -0.85 -1.46 -22.41
N GLU A 146 -1.68 -2.47 -22.23
CA GLU A 146 -3.14 -2.33 -22.33
C GLU A 146 -3.70 -1.33 -21.30
N THR A 147 -3.11 -1.32 -20.11
CA THR A 147 -3.47 -0.38 -19.05
C THR A 147 -3.14 1.06 -19.45
N LEU A 148 -1.94 1.32 -19.99
CA LEU A 148 -1.56 2.66 -20.48
C LEU A 148 -2.45 3.13 -21.62
N ILE A 149 -2.79 2.25 -22.56
CA ILE A 149 -3.75 2.55 -23.64
C ILE A 149 -5.08 2.99 -23.04
N SER A 150 -5.60 2.21 -22.09
CA SER A 150 -6.91 2.45 -21.49
C SER A 150 -6.95 3.76 -20.69
N VAL A 151 -5.88 4.08 -19.94
CA VAL A 151 -5.74 5.37 -19.26
C VAL A 151 -5.68 6.51 -20.25
N ALA A 152 -4.88 6.38 -21.31
CA ALA A 152 -4.72 7.43 -22.31
C ALA A 152 -6.06 7.77 -22.98
N GLN A 153 -6.80 6.75 -23.42
CA GLN A 153 -8.13 6.91 -24.00
C GLN A 153 -9.14 7.51 -23.01
N ALA A 154 -9.00 7.21 -21.71
CA ALA A 154 -9.93 7.70 -20.70
C ALA A 154 -9.74 9.19 -20.35
N VAL A 155 -8.57 9.78 -20.62
CA VAL A 155 -8.29 11.21 -20.36
C VAL A 155 -8.16 12.06 -21.61
N PHE A 156 -7.93 11.44 -22.76
CA PHE A 156 -7.72 12.16 -24.01
C PHE A 156 -9.04 12.58 -24.65
N ASP A 157 -9.30 13.88 -24.59
CA ASP A 157 -10.29 14.59 -25.40
C ASP A 157 -9.60 15.26 -26.63
N PRO A 158 -9.93 14.87 -27.88
CA PRO A 158 -9.36 15.49 -29.08
C PRO A 158 -9.64 16.99 -29.19
N GLU A 159 -10.79 17.49 -28.74
CA GLU A 159 -11.17 18.90 -28.87
C GLU A 159 -10.35 19.78 -27.92
N LEU A 160 -10.05 19.28 -26.72
CA LEU A 160 -9.32 20.02 -25.69
C LEU A 160 -7.80 19.87 -25.80
N HIS A 161 -7.32 18.71 -26.27
CA HIS A 161 -5.90 18.35 -26.24
C HIS A 161 -5.16 18.54 -27.56
N THR A 162 -5.86 18.85 -28.66
CA THR A 162 -5.23 19.22 -29.93
C THR A 162 -5.16 20.74 -30.13
N ALA A 163 -4.72 21.45 -29.09
CA ALA A 163 -4.48 22.89 -29.22
C ALA A 163 -3.09 23.17 -29.81
N SER A 164 -3.09 23.59 -31.08
CA SER A 164 -1.97 24.14 -31.87
C SER A 164 -0.81 23.19 -32.23
N ASP A 165 -0.66 22.98 -33.54
CA ASP A 165 0.43 22.34 -34.28
C ASP A 165 0.47 20.80 -34.44
N VAL A 166 -0.07 20.37 -35.59
CA VAL A 166 0.48 19.37 -36.53
C VAL A 166 0.95 18.04 -35.92
N ARG A 167 0.00 17.23 -35.44
CA ARG A 167 -0.12 15.80 -35.76
C ARG A 167 -1.51 15.33 -35.32
N ARG A 168 -2.29 14.69 -36.21
CA ARG A 168 -3.49 13.97 -35.79
C ARG A 168 -3.03 12.80 -34.93
N ILE A 169 -3.17 12.92 -33.61
CA ILE A 169 -2.89 11.84 -32.67
C ILE A 169 -3.88 10.72 -32.99
N SER A 170 -3.37 9.56 -33.40
CA SER A 170 -4.18 8.38 -33.68
C SER A 170 -4.78 7.85 -32.39
N GLU A 171 -5.93 7.16 -32.47
CA GLU A 171 -6.52 6.43 -31.34
C GLU A 171 -5.58 5.37 -30.73
N THR A 172 -4.53 5.02 -31.46
CA THR A 172 -3.48 4.06 -31.07
C THR A 172 -2.19 4.71 -30.58
N ASP A 173 -2.06 6.04 -30.64
CA ASP A 173 -0.86 6.77 -30.20
C ASP A 173 -0.95 7.11 -28.70
N THR A 174 -0.80 6.09 -27.86
CA THR A 174 -0.89 6.20 -26.38
C THR A 174 0.04 7.26 -25.82
N LYS A 175 1.30 7.30 -26.27
CA LYS A 175 2.27 8.29 -25.80
C LYS A 175 1.84 9.70 -26.20
N GLY A 176 1.45 9.90 -27.46
CA GLY A 176 0.96 11.19 -27.95
C GLY A 176 -0.26 11.69 -27.18
N MET A 177 -1.23 10.82 -26.89
CA MET A 177 -2.42 11.15 -26.09
C MET A 177 -2.06 11.64 -24.69
N LEU A 178 -1.20 10.90 -23.98
CA LEU A 178 -0.78 11.26 -22.64
C LEU A 178 0.04 12.55 -22.61
N ASP A 179 0.94 12.73 -23.58
CA ASP A 179 1.73 13.95 -23.74
C ASP A 179 0.83 15.18 -23.95
N ALA A 180 -0.18 15.06 -24.80
CA ALA A 180 -1.14 16.13 -25.08
C ALA A 180 -1.98 16.47 -23.85
N TYR A 181 -2.54 15.45 -23.18
CA TYR A 181 -3.28 15.60 -21.92
C TYR A 181 -2.45 16.32 -20.86
N LEU A 182 -1.24 15.84 -20.57
CA LEU A 182 -0.35 16.43 -19.55
C LEU A 182 0.03 17.88 -19.88
N SER A 183 0.16 18.20 -21.17
CA SER A 183 0.50 19.55 -21.61
C SER A 183 -0.64 20.54 -21.38
N VAL A 184 -1.90 20.07 -21.33
CA VAL A 184 -3.09 20.89 -21.03
C VAL A 184 -3.43 20.88 -19.54
N ALA A 185 -3.52 19.70 -18.92
CA ALA A 185 -3.89 19.55 -17.52
C ALA A 185 -2.88 20.20 -16.56
N LEU A 186 -1.60 20.17 -16.92
CA LEU A 186 -0.51 20.72 -16.12
C LEU A 186 0.14 21.90 -16.81
N ARG A 187 -0.62 22.86 -17.36
CA ARG A 187 -0.07 24.07 -17.99
C ARG A 187 0.73 24.94 -17.01
N GLY A 188 1.67 25.72 -17.55
CA GLY A 188 2.47 26.68 -16.78
C GLY A 188 3.83 26.15 -16.31
N ARG A 189 4.70 27.08 -15.87
CA ARG A 189 6.08 26.76 -15.44
C ARG A 189 6.12 26.05 -14.08
N SER A 190 5.20 26.36 -13.17
CA SER A 190 5.11 25.73 -11.85
C SER A 190 4.90 24.22 -11.90
N SER A 191 4.30 23.71 -12.98
CA SER A 191 4.01 22.28 -13.16
C SER A 191 5.01 21.55 -14.06
N GLU A 192 6.15 22.18 -14.40
CA GLU A 192 7.14 21.60 -15.32
C GLU A 192 7.75 20.29 -14.79
N ALA A 193 8.14 20.26 -13.52
CA ALA A 193 8.70 19.06 -12.89
C ALA A 193 7.69 17.89 -12.92
N ALA A 194 6.43 18.20 -12.65
CA ALA A 194 5.32 17.24 -12.67
C ALA A 194 5.13 16.64 -14.07
N ARG A 195 5.17 17.47 -15.12
CA ARG A 195 5.13 16.99 -16.52
C ARG A 195 6.35 16.12 -16.85
N LYS A 196 7.57 16.53 -16.48
CA LYS A 196 8.79 15.76 -16.75
C LYS A 196 8.76 14.37 -16.11
N TYR A 197 8.33 14.30 -14.85
CA TYR A 197 8.16 13.04 -14.13
C TYR A 197 7.18 12.10 -14.86
N ALA A 198 5.99 12.59 -15.19
CA ALA A 198 4.97 11.76 -15.84
C ALA A 198 5.44 11.22 -17.19
N LYS A 199 6.12 12.05 -17.99
CA LYS A 199 6.69 11.63 -19.29
C LYS A 199 7.79 10.58 -19.13
N ALA A 200 8.69 10.77 -18.17
CA ALA A 200 9.75 9.80 -17.89
C ALA A 200 9.19 8.45 -17.45
N ALA A 201 8.12 8.45 -16.63
CA ALA A 201 7.44 7.22 -16.22
C ALA A 201 6.75 6.51 -17.39
N VAL A 202 6.08 7.24 -18.28
CA VAL A 202 5.50 6.70 -19.53
C VAL A 202 6.57 6.07 -20.41
N ASP A 203 7.71 6.75 -20.58
CA ASP A 203 8.81 6.27 -21.41
C ASP A 203 9.46 5.01 -20.86
N LEU A 204 9.66 4.94 -19.53
CA LEU A 204 10.17 3.75 -18.87
C LEU A 204 9.24 2.55 -19.08
N ALA A 205 7.93 2.72 -18.84
CA ALA A 205 6.96 1.65 -19.03
C ALA A 205 6.92 1.16 -20.48
N ASN A 206 6.84 2.09 -21.45
CA ASN A 206 6.83 1.73 -22.88
C ASN A 206 8.10 1.00 -23.32
N GLY A 207 9.28 1.44 -22.85
CA GLY A 207 10.55 0.81 -23.21
C GLY A 207 10.68 -0.63 -22.70
N LEU A 208 10.11 -0.94 -21.54
CA LEU A 208 10.15 -2.26 -20.94
C LEU A 208 9.15 -3.24 -21.57
N GLN A 209 8.02 -2.77 -22.08
CA GLN A 209 6.99 -3.60 -22.73
C GLN A 209 7.47 -4.33 -23.99
N HIS A 210 8.53 -3.84 -24.63
CA HIS A 210 9.03 -4.38 -25.90
C HIS A 210 10.26 -5.30 -25.74
N ARG A 211 10.71 -5.56 -24.51
CA ARG A 211 11.85 -6.43 -24.27
C ARG A 211 11.46 -7.89 -24.42
N ARG A 212 12.09 -8.57 -25.39
CA ARG A 212 11.91 -10.01 -25.61
C ARG A 212 12.55 -10.82 -24.48
N SER A 213 13.78 -10.49 -24.08
CA SER A 213 14.48 -11.14 -22.95
C SER A 213 14.07 -10.55 -21.58
N ALA A 214 12.76 -10.48 -21.30
CA ALA A 214 12.27 -9.87 -20.07
C ALA A 214 12.64 -10.74 -18.85
N MET A 215 13.23 -10.14 -17.82
CA MET A 215 13.44 -10.78 -16.51
C MET A 215 12.46 -10.21 -15.47
N PHE A 216 12.29 -10.88 -14.32
CA PHE A 216 11.42 -10.42 -13.24
C PHE A 216 11.59 -8.93 -12.92
N ARG A 217 12.84 -8.47 -12.87
CA ARG A 217 13.18 -7.08 -12.59
C ARG A 217 12.61 -6.10 -13.63
N ASP A 218 12.59 -6.47 -14.91
CA ASP A 218 12.01 -5.65 -15.97
C ASP A 218 10.48 -5.59 -15.83
N ALA A 219 9.84 -6.72 -15.54
CA ALA A 219 8.39 -6.79 -15.32
C ALA A 219 7.97 -5.97 -14.08
N ALA A 220 8.72 -6.06 -12.99
CA ALA A 220 8.50 -5.27 -11.78
C ALA A 220 8.67 -3.76 -12.04
N MET A 221 9.74 -3.35 -12.71
CA MET A 221 9.95 -1.94 -13.08
C MET A 221 8.84 -1.42 -14.02
N CYS A 222 8.38 -2.26 -14.96
CA CYS A 222 7.28 -1.91 -15.86
C CYS A 222 5.96 -1.74 -15.12
N ALA A 223 5.65 -2.65 -14.19
CA ALA A 223 4.47 -2.59 -13.35
C ALA A 223 4.45 -1.33 -12.48
N GLU A 224 5.57 -0.99 -11.85
CA GLU A 224 5.67 0.21 -11.01
C GLU A 224 5.58 1.51 -11.81
N ALA A 225 6.27 1.57 -12.95
CA ALA A 225 6.16 2.71 -13.85
C ALA A 225 4.70 2.90 -14.31
N THR A 226 4.00 1.80 -14.63
CA THR A 226 2.58 1.82 -15.03
C THR A 226 1.69 2.28 -13.88
N ALA A 227 1.87 1.74 -12.67
CA ALA A 227 1.12 2.13 -11.47
C ALA A 227 1.28 3.62 -11.16
N SER A 228 2.52 4.12 -11.26
CA SER A 228 2.87 5.52 -11.10
C SER A 228 2.16 6.41 -12.12
N VAL A 229 2.20 6.06 -13.41
CA VAL A 229 1.51 6.81 -14.48
C VAL A 229 0.00 6.86 -14.23
N VAL A 230 -0.62 5.71 -13.97
CA VAL A 230 -2.06 5.59 -13.68
C VAL A 230 -2.42 6.48 -12.49
N GLY A 231 -1.64 6.39 -11.41
CA GLY A 231 -1.93 7.11 -10.20
C GLY A 231 -1.75 8.62 -10.31
N PHE A 232 -0.69 9.04 -10.99
CA PHE A 232 -0.42 10.44 -11.27
C PHE A 232 -1.49 11.05 -12.17
N ILE A 233 -1.92 10.34 -13.23
CA ILE A 233 -2.97 10.81 -14.14
C ILE A 233 -4.32 10.89 -13.43
N ALA A 234 -4.67 9.91 -12.59
CA ALA A 234 -5.89 9.95 -11.80
C ALA A 234 -5.91 11.17 -10.85
N ALA A 235 -4.77 11.50 -10.23
CA ALA A 235 -4.64 12.70 -9.41
C ALA A 235 -4.75 13.99 -10.24
N ALA A 236 -4.05 14.07 -11.38
CA ALA A 236 -4.13 15.22 -12.29
C ALA A 236 -5.54 15.43 -12.86
N ALA A 237 -6.31 14.36 -13.05
CA ALA A 237 -7.70 14.39 -13.50
C ALA A 237 -8.70 14.74 -12.37
N GLY A 238 -8.21 15.07 -11.16
CA GLY A 238 -9.03 15.43 -10.01
C GLY A 238 -9.73 14.25 -9.33
N ARG A 239 -9.48 13.01 -9.76
CA ARG A 239 -10.16 11.79 -9.28
C ARG A 239 -9.64 11.29 -7.93
N ARG A 240 -8.56 11.89 -7.41
CA ARG A 240 -7.93 11.57 -6.12
C ARG A 240 -7.90 12.76 -5.17
N SER A 241 -8.94 13.58 -5.21
CA SER A 241 -9.12 14.69 -4.28
C SER A 241 -9.79 14.20 -2.99
N PRO A 242 -9.35 14.61 -1.79
CA PRO A 242 -10.09 14.33 -0.57
C PRO A 242 -11.48 14.97 -0.70
N ALA A 243 -12.52 14.21 -0.36
CA ALA A 243 -13.89 14.72 -0.35
C ALA A 243 -13.92 16.01 0.50
N SER A 244 -14.18 17.14 -0.13
CA SER A 244 -14.43 18.37 0.61
C SER A 244 -15.61 18.11 1.54
N LYS A 245 -15.38 18.19 2.85
CA LYS A 245 -16.46 18.34 3.83
C LYS A 245 -17.06 19.73 3.65
N GLU A 246 -17.86 19.94 2.61
CA GLU A 246 -18.79 21.07 2.56
C GLU A 246 -20.15 20.60 3.10
N GLY A 247 -20.18 20.46 4.42
CA GLY A 247 -21.43 20.43 5.18
C GLY A 247 -21.91 21.86 5.43
N GLY A 248 -23.07 22.18 4.85
CA GLY A 248 -24.10 23.03 5.46
C GLY A 248 -23.76 24.50 5.76
N SER A 249 -24.24 25.41 4.92
CA SER A 249 -24.81 26.65 5.43
C SER A 249 -25.96 27.16 4.56
N LYS A 250 -27.15 26.98 5.14
CA LYS A 250 -28.39 27.76 4.99
C LYS A 250 -29.02 27.86 3.60
N THR A 251 -30.02 26.98 3.45
CA THR A 251 -31.40 27.35 3.12
C THR A 251 -31.72 28.82 3.43
N ARG A 252 -31.94 29.63 2.40
CA ARG A 252 -32.75 30.85 2.50
C ARG A 252 -34.04 30.59 1.72
N ALA A 253 -35.02 30.05 2.44
CA ALA A 253 -36.41 30.13 2.02
C ALA A 253 -36.83 31.62 2.03
N GLY A 254 -37.63 32.00 1.03
CA GLY A 254 -38.09 33.35 0.82
C GLY A 254 -39.13 33.85 1.82
N SER A 255 -39.19 35.17 1.93
CA SER A 255 -40.35 36.04 2.17
C SER A 255 -39.78 37.47 2.20
N SER A 256 -40.25 38.48 1.47
CA SER A 256 -41.64 38.85 1.23
C SER A 256 -41.77 39.62 -0.08
N ALA A 257 -42.88 39.37 -0.76
CA ALA A 257 -43.47 40.29 -1.72
C ALA A 257 -43.77 41.65 -1.06
N ASN A 258 -43.59 42.71 -1.82
CA ASN A 258 -44.37 43.94 -1.71
C ASN A 258 -44.44 44.54 -3.11
N GLY A 259 -45.64 44.58 -3.69
CA GLY A 259 -45.91 44.98 -5.08
C GLY A 259 -47.16 44.30 -5.60
#